data_AF-A0A2D5B784-F1
#
_entry.id   AF-A0A2D5B784-F1
#
_cell.length_a   1.000
_cell.length_b   1.000
_cell.length_c   1.000
_cell.angle_alpha   90.00
_cell.angle_beta   90.00
_cell.angle_gamma   90.00
#
_symmetry.space_group_name_H-M   'P 1'
#
loop_
_entity.id
_entity.type
_entity.pdbx_description
1 polymer ?
#
loop_
_entity_poly.entity_id
_entity_poly.type
_entity_poly.pdbx_seq_one_letter_code
_entity_poly.pdbx_strand_id
1 'polypeptide(L)'
;MSAIVGIVVLLTVWPMFSAWSVVRHFENTALNAGYVLTESNGLSLVSDEPANRPTYYRAVDSVQILNGADADIAISTADAVLDGTFTGNVAFLGKELTILPGAVVMGDLEIAVAKYVTIRGEVVGEIYGEYKRVFRPQPSRPSTPPAEIPADSKESTAPAGT
;
A
#
# COMPACT_ATOMS: atom_id res chain seq x y z
N MET A 1 29.89 35.54 1.19
CA MET A 1 28.46 35.12 1.21
C MET A 1 28.08 34.22 0.04
N SER A 2 28.78 34.26 -1.10
CA SER A 2 28.45 33.45 -2.30
C SER A 2 28.66 31.93 -2.17
N ALA A 3 29.58 31.47 -1.31
CA ALA A 3 29.86 30.04 -1.12
C ALA A 3 28.76 29.29 -0.33
N ILE A 4 28.07 29.97 0.59
CA ILE A 4 27.00 29.37 1.41
C ILE A 4 25.74 29.15 0.56
N VAL A 5 25.45 30.08 -0.36
CA VAL A 5 24.32 29.96 -1.30
C VAL A 5 24.50 28.77 -2.25
N GLY A 6 25.73 28.54 -2.74
CA GLY A 6 26.04 27.39 -3.61
C GLY A 6 25.82 26.04 -2.91
N ILE A 7 26.19 25.92 -1.64
CA ILE A 7 26.02 24.69 -0.85
C ILE A 7 24.53 24.43 -0.54
N VAL A 8 23.76 25.46 -0.20
CA VAL A 8 22.31 25.33 0.07
C VAL A 8 21.54 24.93 -1.19
N VAL A 9 21.88 25.50 -2.36
CA VAL A 9 21.26 25.14 -3.64
C VAL A 9 21.63 23.70 -4.04
N LEU A 10 22.88 23.29 -3.87
CA LEU A 10 23.29 21.90 -4.12
C LEU A 10 22.56 20.89 -3.22
N LEU A 11 22.40 21.19 -1.93
CA LEU A 11 21.73 20.28 -0.99
C LEU A 11 20.21 20.20 -1.18
N THR A 12 19.58 21.25 -1.73
CA THR A 12 18.11 21.29 -1.92
C THR A 12 17.68 20.87 -3.31
N VAL A 13 18.44 21.22 -4.35
CA VAL A 13 18.06 20.97 -5.75
C VAL A 13 18.47 19.57 -6.20
N TRP A 14 19.60 19.05 -5.73
CA TRP A 14 20.08 17.70 -6.08
C TRP A 14 19.11 16.57 -5.75
N PRO A 15 18.53 16.46 -4.53
CA PRO A 15 17.56 15.41 -4.24
C PRO A 15 16.32 15.49 -5.14
N MET A 16 15.92 16.71 -5.54
CA MET A 16 14.79 16.93 -6.43
C MET A 16 15.05 16.37 -7.85
N PHE A 17 16.27 16.49 -8.37
CA PHE A 17 16.65 15.88 -9.65
C PHE A 17 16.67 14.35 -9.60
N SER A 18 17.15 13.77 -8.49
CA SER A 18 17.21 12.31 -8.35
C SER A 18 15.82 11.67 -8.34
N ALA A 19 14.85 12.26 -7.61
CA ALA A 19 13.47 11.79 -7.61
C ALA A 19 12.86 11.83 -9.03
N TRP A 20 13.18 12.87 -9.79
CA TRP A 20 12.69 13.01 -11.16
C TRP A 20 13.27 11.97 -12.13
N SER A 21 14.53 11.54 -11.92
CA SER A 21 15.10 10.46 -12.73
C SER A 21 14.43 9.11 -12.49
N VAL A 22 14.06 8.79 -11.24
CA VAL A 22 13.41 7.52 -10.89
C VAL A 22 12.00 7.48 -11.49
N VAL A 23 11.22 8.57 -11.36
CA VAL A 23 9.88 8.67 -11.97
C VAL A 23 9.97 8.50 -13.49
N ARG A 24 10.90 9.21 -14.15
CA ARG A 24 11.08 9.09 -15.61
C ARG A 24 11.51 7.69 -16.04
N HIS A 25 12.37 7.02 -15.27
CA HIS A 25 12.77 5.66 -15.57
C HIS A 25 11.58 4.69 -15.46
N PHE A 26 10.80 4.80 -14.39
CA PHE A 26 9.59 4.01 -14.18
C PHE A 26 8.54 4.24 -15.29
N GLU A 27 8.27 5.51 -15.61
CA GLU A 27 7.37 5.91 -16.69
C GLU A 27 7.84 5.34 -18.04
N ASN A 28 9.11 5.52 -18.39
CA ASN A 28 9.66 4.98 -19.63
C ASN A 28 9.59 3.46 -19.69
N THR A 29 9.86 2.76 -18.59
CA THR A 29 9.77 1.30 -18.52
C THR A 29 8.34 0.83 -18.76
N ALA A 30 7.35 1.43 -18.11
CA ALA A 30 5.93 1.10 -18.31
C ALA A 30 5.48 1.39 -19.76
N LEU A 31 5.84 2.56 -20.30
CA LEU A 31 5.46 2.94 -21.66
C LEU A 31 6.14 2.06 -22.72
N ASN A 32 7.41 1.70 -22.52
CA ASN A 32 8.13 0.78 -23.42
C ASN A 32 7.58 -0.65 -23.34
N ALA A 33 6.99 -1.05 -22.21
CA ALA A 33 6.29 -2.32 -22.05
C ALA A 33 4.88 -2.32 -22.68
N GLY A 34 4.43 -1.18 -23.25
CA GLY A 34 3.16 -1.07 -23.96
C GLY A 34 1.97 -0.67 -23.09
N TYR A 35 2.20 -0.11 -21.90
CA TYR A 35 1.13 0.36 -21.02
C TYR A 35 0.44 1.58 -21.62
N VAL A 36 -0.88 1.65 -21.49
CA VAL A 36 -1.66 2.84 -21.86
C VAL A 36 -1.60 3.85 -20.74
N LEU A 37 -1.13 5.07 -21.03
CA LEU A 37 -1.09 6.16 -20.07
C LEU A 37 -2.50 6.69 -19.79
N THR A 38 -2.87 6.69 -18.51
CA THR A 38 -4.08 7.31 -17.98
C THR A 38 -3.64 8.38 -16.98
N GLU A 39 -3.74 9.64 -17.37
CA GLU A 39 -3.34 10.79 -16.55
C GLU A 39 -4.51 11.72 -16.26
N SER A 40 -4.45 12.39 -15.11
CA SER A 40 -5.41 13.42 -14.72
C SER A 40 -4.87 14.79 -15.11
N ASN A 41 -5.75 15.67 -15.60
CA ASN A 41 -5.45 17.10 -15.77
C ASN A 41 -5.37 17.84 -14.41
N GLY A 42 -5.67 17.17 -13.30
CA GLY A 42 -5.66 17.71 -11.94
C GLY A 42 -4.59 17.08 -11.05
N LEU A 43 -4.69 17.35 -9.75
CA LEU A 43 -3.81 16.79 -8.73
C LEU A 43 -4.09 15.31 -8.46
N SER A 44 -5.36 14.90 -8.57
CA SER A 44 -5.83 13.56 -8.24
C SER A 44 -6.49 12.88 -9.43
N LEU A 45 -6.42 11.55 -9.44
CA LEU A 45 -7.07 10.67 -10.42
C LEU A 45 -7.93 9.66 -9.67
N VAL A 46 -9.17 9.47 -10.11
CA VAL A 46 -10.06 8.42 -9.62
C VAL A 46 -10.49 7.58 -10.82
N SER A 47 -10.25 6.27 -10.76
CA SER A 47 -10.66 5.29 -11.75
C SER A 47 -11.73 4.40 -11.12
N ASP A 48 -12.95 4.53 -11.60
CA ASP A 48 -14.08 3.68 -11.24
C ASP A 48 -14.29 2.54 -12.25
N GLU A 49 -13.62 2.55 -13.40
CA GLU A 49 -13.65 1.43 -14.32
C GLU A 49 -12.45 0.48 -14.09
N PRO A 50 -12.67 -0.85 -14.12
CA PRO A 50 -11.57 -1.82 -14.05
C PRO A 50 -10.69 -1.74 -15.30
N ALA A 51 -9.38 -1.73 -15.09
CA ALA A 51 -8.43 -1.73 -16.20
C ALA A 51 -8.37 -3.12 -16.85
N ASN A 52 -8.86 -3.22 -18.09
CA ASN A 52 -8.87 -4.46 -18.88
C ASN A 52 -7.64 -4.63 -19.80
N ARG A 53 -6.66 -3.75 -19.67
CA ARG A 53 -5.42 -3.74 -20.44
C ARG A 53 -4.29 -3.13 -19.61
N PRO A 54 -3.02 -3.43 -19.91
CA PRO A 54 -1.89 -2.83 -19.22
C PRO A 54 -2.00 -1.31 -19.16
N THR A 55 -2.12 -0.74 -17.96
CA THR A 55 -2.46 0.69 -17.76
C THR A 55 -1.50 1.35 -16.79
N TYR A 56 -0.95 2.49 -17.19
CA TYR A 56 -0.08 3.30 -16.35
C TYR A 56 -0.84 4.53 -15.84
N TYR A 57 -1.11 4.56 -14.54
CA TYR A 57 -1.79 5.66 -13.86
C TYR A 57 -0.78 6.69 -13.35
N ARG A 58 -0.97 7.95 -13.75
CA ARG A 58 -0.09 9.06 -13.38
C ARG A 58 -0.89 10.22 -12.81
N ALA A 59 -0.57 10.62 -11.58
CA ALA A 59 -1.12 11.81 -10.94
C ALA A 59 -0.11 12.41 -9.96
N VAL A 60 -0.18 13.71 -9.70
CA VAL A 60 0.79 14.39 -8.84
C VAL A 60 0.59 14.07 -7.36
N ASP A 61 -0.68 14.11 -6.91
CA ASP A 61 -1.03 14.00 -5.50
C ASP A 61 -1.59 12.61 -5.17
N SER A 62 -2.66 12.19 -5.86
CA SER A 62 -3.29 10.92 -5.53
C SER A 62 -3.90 10.15 -6.69
N VAL A 63 -3.87 8.81 -6.59
CA VAL A 63 -4.57 7.89 -7.48
C VAL A 63 -5.47 6.97 -6.65
N GLN A 64 -6.74 6.87 -7.00
CA GLN A 64 -7.68 5.92 -6.41
C GLN A 64 -8.22 5.00 -7.49
N ILE A 65 -8.10 3.69 -7.31
CA ILE A 65 -8.63 2.68 -8.22
C ILE A 65 -9.69 1.89 -7.43
N LEU A 66 -10.96 2.03 -7.81
CA LEU A 66 -12.08 1.59 -6.97
C LEU A 66 -12.60 0.19 -7.30
N ASN A 67 -12.42 -0.26 -8.55
CA ASN A 67 -12.99 -1.51 -9.05
C ASN A 67 -11.91 -2.50 -9.54
N GLY A 68 -10.68 -2.36 -9.03
CA GLY A 68 -9.60 -3.29 -9.36
C GLY A 68 -9.08 -3.18 -10.80
N ALA A 69 -8.47 -4.27 -11.27
CA ALA A 69 -7.91 -4.39 -12.61
C ALA A 69 -7.82 -5.86 -13.04
N ASP A 70 -8.18 -6.15 -14.29
CA ASP A 70 -8.05 -7.47 -14.90
C ASP A 70 -6.73 -7.65 -15.66
N ALA A 71 -5.93 -6.59 -15.74
CA ALA A 71 -4.62 -6.55 -16.37
C ALA A 71 -3.58 -5.89 -15.45
N ASP A 72 -2.32 -5.93 -15.88
CA ASP A 72 -1.22 -5.30 -15.14
C ASP A 72 -1.42 -3.78 -15.04
N ILE A 73 -1.08 -3.22 -13.89
CA ILE A 73 -1.15 -1.78 -13.66
C ILE A 73 0.15 -1.26 -13.09
N ALA A 74 0.55 -0.09 -13.55
CA ALA A 74 1.66 0.68 -13.00
C ALA A 74 1.11 2.00 -12.47
N ILE A 75 1.55 2.44 -11.29
CA ILE A 75 1.02 3.63 -10.62
C ILE A 75 2.18 4.50 -10.17
N SER A 76 2.17 5.77 -10.61
CA SER A 76 3.12 6.79 -10.19
C SER A 76 2.39 7.99 -9.61
N THR A 77 2.40 8.12 -8.28
CA THR A 77 1.74 9.23 -7.57
C THR A 77 2.31 9.40 -6.16
N ALA A 78 1.95 10.48 -5.44
CA ALA A 78 2.35 10.57 -4.04
C ALA A 78 1.59 9.53 -3.20
N ASP A 79 0.26 9.52 -3.27
CA ASP A 79 -0.59 8.65 -2.46
C ASP A 79 -1.53 7.78 -3.34
N ALA A 80 -1.44 6.46 -3.24
CA ALA A 80 -2.30 5.53 -3.97
C ALA A 80 -3.24 4.76 -3.04
N VAL A 81 -4.50 4.62 -3.46
CA VAL A 81 -5.52 3.82 -2.77
C VAL A 81 -6.08 2.78 -3.74
N LEU A 82 -6.01 1.52 -3.33
CA LEU A 82 -6.49 0.38 -4.09
C LEU A 82 -7.71 -0.23 -3.40
N ASP A 83 -8.81 -0.32 -4.16
CA ASP A 83 -10.04 -1.00 -3.81
C ASP A 83 -10.47 -1.93 -4.97
N GLY A 84 -11.10 -3.05 -4.62
CA GLY A 84 -11.47 -4.09 -5.56
C GLY A 84 -10.41 -5.19 -5.79
N THR A 85 -10.58 -5.96 -6.87
CA THR A 85 -9.75 -7.14 -7.17
C THR A 85 -8.77 -6.86 -8.30
N PHE A 86 -7.49 -7.09 -8.07
CA PHE A 86 -6.40 -6.87 -9.02
C PHE A 86 -5.84 -8.23 -9.44
N THR A 87 -6.26 -8.70 -10.62
CA THR A 87 -5.86 -9.99 -11.18
C THR A 87 -4.44 -9.94 -11.76
N GLY A 88 -4.06 -8.80 -12.33
CA GLY A 88 -2.72 -8.56 -12.86
C GLY A 88 -1.69 -8.13 -11.80
N ASN A 89 -0.46 -7.92 -12.25
CA ASN A 89 0.61 -7.40 -11.41
C ASN A 89 0.40 -5.90 -11.14
N VAL A 90 0.80 -5.46 -9.96
CA VAL A 90 0.70 -4.07 -9.52
C VAL A 90 2.09 -3.52 -9.26
N ALA A 91 2.51 -2.53 -10.05
CA ALA A 91 3.74 -1.79 -9.83
C ALA A 91 3.44 -0.40 -9.24
N PHE A 92 4.07 -0.05 -8.12
CA PHE A 92 3.85 1.22 -7.43
C PHE A 92 5.15 2.01 -7.23
N LEU A 93 5.10 3.30 -7.59
CA LEU A 93 6.10 4.30 -7.28
C LEU A 93 5.43 5.50 -6.62
N GLY A 94 5.81 5.79 -5.38
CA GLY A 94 5.24 6.91 -4.67
C GLY A 94 5.73 7.09 -3.24
N LYS A 95 4.90 7.76 -2.43
CA LYS A 95 5.16 7.96 -1.01
C LYS A 95 4.34 6.98 -0.18
N GLU A 96 3.05 6.84 -0.46
CA GLU A 96 2.14 6.01 0.31
C GLU A 96 1.26 5.13 -0.58
N LEU A 97 1.21 3.83 -0.28
CA LEU A 97 0.28 2.88 -0.89
C LEU A 97 -0.64 2.33 0.18
N THR A 98 -1.95 2.40 -0.05
CA THR A 98 -2.98 1.82 0.81
C THR A 98 -3.83 0.83 0.03
N ILE A 99 -3.85 -0.43 0.48
CA ILE A 99 -4.76 -1.47 -0.01
C ILE A 99 -5.92 -1.56 1.00
N LEU A 100 -7.14 -1.21 0.57
CA LEU A 100 -8.32 -1.11 1.43
C LEU A 100 -8.79 -2.48 1.94
N PRO A 101 -9.57 -2.52 3.04
CA PRO A 101 -10.23 -3.75 3.48
C PRO A 101 -11.16 -4.28 2.38
N GLY A 102 -10.99 -5.53 2.00
CA GLY A 102 -11.76 -6.17 0.91
C GLY A 102 -11.09 -6.11 -0.46
N ALA A 103 -10.04 -5.29 -0.63
CA ALA A 103 -9.22 -5.32 -1.83
C ALA A 103 -8.33 -6.57 -1.85
N VAL A 104 -8.18 -7.19 -3.02
CA VAL A 104 -7.39 -8.41 -3.22
C VAL A 104 -6.43 -8.20 -4.39
N VAL A 105 -5.13 -8.34 -4.15
CA VAL A 105 -4.12 -8.34 -5.21
C VAL A 105 -3.68 -9.79 -5.44
N MET A 106 -4.10 -10.36 -6.57
CA MET A 106 -3.80 -11.75 -6.94
C MET A 106 -2.42 -11.89 -7.59
N GLY A 107 -2.01 -10.89 -8.38
CA GLY A 107 -0.69 -10.82 -8.97
C GLY A 107 0.38 -10.36 -7.98
N ASP A 108 1.58 -10.15 -8.50
CA ASP A 108 2.70 -9.65 -7.72
C ASP A 108 2.55 -8.15 -7.45
N LEU A 109 2.99 -7.72 -6.27
CA LEU A 109 3.06 -6.32 -5.87
C LEU A 109 4.52 -5.85 -5.88
N GLU A 110 4.90 -5.18 -6.96
CA GLU A 110 6.18 -4.51 -7.10
C GLU A 110 6.12 -3.10 -6.51
N ILE A 111 7.03 -2.80 -5.59
CA ILE A 111 7.15 -1.49 -4.96
C ILE A 111 8.49 -0.88 -5.37
N ALA A 112 8.49 -0.09 -6.45
CA ALA A 112 9.70 0.55 -6.94
C ALA A 112 10.29 1.48 -5.88
N VAL A 113 9.45 2.36 -5.31
CA VAL A 113 9.80 3.22 -4.17
C VAL A 113 8.53 3.51 -3.36
N ALA A 114 8.55 3.25 -2.06
CA ALA A 114 7.50 3.74 -1.14
C ALA A 114 8.06 4.09 0.25
N LYS A 115 7.53 5.16 0.85
CA LYS A 115 7.80 5.49 2.25
C LYS A 115 6.93 4.64 3.18
N TYR A 116 5.66 4.46 2.85
CA TYR A 116 4.70 3.71 3.64
C TYR A 116 3.84 2.82 2.75
N VAL A 117 3.63 1.58 3.20
CA VAL A 117 2.73 0.62 2.56
C VAL A 117 1.79 0.09 3.62
N THR A 118 0.50 0.35 3.47
CA THR A 118 -0.56 -0.05 4.39
C THR A 118 -1.43 -1.09 3.71
N ILE A 119 -1.34 -2.34 4.16
CA ILE A 119 -2.11 -3.45 3.57
C ILE A 119 -3.20 -3.84 4.55
N ARG A 120 -4.45 -3.46 4.26
CA ARG A 120 -5.63 -3.87 5.04
C ARG A 120 -6.47 -4.94 4.34
N GLY A 121 -6.29 -5.09 3.04
CA GLY A 121 -6.82 -6.19 2.24
C GLY A 121 -5.88 -7.39 2.19
N GLU A 122 -5.95 -8.14 1.11
CA GLU A 122 -5.17 -9.35 0.87
C GLU A 122 -4.22 -9.17 -0.33
N VAL A 123 -3.00 -9.69 -0.21
CA VAL A 123 -2.06 -9.81 -1.32
C VAL A 123 -1.67 -11.28 -1.39
N VAL A 124 -2.10 -11.96 -2.44
CA VAL A 124 -1.89 -13.40 -2.67
C VAL A 124 -0.55 -13.66 -3.33
N GLY A 125 -0.13 -12.77 -4.24
CA GLY A 125 1.18 -12.83 -4.88
C GLY A 125 2.33 -12.39 -3.97
N GLU A 126 3.53 -12.26 -4.56
CA GLU A 126 4.70 -11.83 -3.81
C GLU A 126 4.77 -10.29 -3.69
N ILE A 127 5.32 -9.81 -2.58
CA ILE A 127 5.60 -8.38 -2.37
C ILE A 127 7.11 -8.18 -2.43
N TYR A 128 7.60 -7.41 -3.39
CA TYR A 128 9.03 -7.11 -3.54
C TYR A 128 9.28 -5.63 -3.86
N GLY A 129 10.53 -5.20 -3.70
CA GLY A 129 10.99 -3.84 -3.99
C GLY A 129 11.46 -3.04 -2.77
N GLU A 130 11.52 -1.71 -2.90
CA GLU A 130 12.06 -0.80 -1.90
C GLU A 130 10.96 -0.09 -1.11
N TYR A 131 10.79 -0.49 0.15
CA TYR A 131 9.87 0.16 1.09
C TYR A 131 10.49 0.33 2.47
N LYS A 132 10.13 1.42 3.17
CA LYS A 132 10.63 1.63 4.55
C LYS A 132 9.86 0.86 5.61
N ARG A 133 8.53 0.79 5.47
CA ARG A 133 7.63 0.14 6.45
C ARG A 133 6.41 -0.43 5.76
N VAL A 134 6.05 -1.66 6.17
CA VAL A 134 4.78 -2.31 5.80
C VAL A 134 3.95 -2.48 7.07
N PHE A 135 2.72 -1.99 7.04
CA PHE A 135 1.73 -2.24 8.09
C PHE A 135 0.77 -3.32 7.61
N ARG A 136 0.77 -4.46 8.30
CA ARG A 136 -0.22 -5.54 8.12
C ARG A 136 -1.07 -5.65 9.38
N PRO A 137 -2.36 -5.98 9.29
CA PRO A 137 -3.16 -6.31 10.46
C PRO A 137 -2.49 -7.48 11.20
N GLN A 138 -2.24 -7.30 12.50
CA GLN A 138 -1.76 -8.40 13.34
C GLN A 138 -2.90 -9.42 13.47
N PRO A 139 -2.62 -10.73 13.33
CA PRO A 139 -3.60 -11.75 13.64
C PRO A 139 -4.00 -11.59 15.11
N SER A 140 -5.29 -11.35 15.36
CA SER A 140 -5.85 -11.33 16.71
C SER A 140 -5.49 -12.64 17.38
N ARG A 141 -4.82 -12.61 18.53
CA ARG A 141 -4.65 -13.84 19.33
C ARG A 141 -6.04 -14.41 19.59
N PRO A 142 -6.28 -15.72 19.38
CA PRO A 142 -7.54 -16.31 19.77
C PRO A 142 -7.74 -16.03 21.26
N SER A 143 -8.85 -15.37 21.59
CA SER A 143 -9.25 -15.14 22.97
C SER A 143 -9.50 -16.53 23.57
N THR A 144 -8.56 -17.06 24.34
CA THR A 144 -8.83 -18.23 25.17
C THR A 144 -10.06 -17.88 26.00
N PRO A 145 -11.17 -18.62 25.89
CA PRO A 145 -12.35 -18.40 26.72
C PRO A 145 -11.89 -18.34 28.18
N PRO A 146 -12.38 -17.39 29.00
CA PRO A 146 -12.08 -17.37 30.42
C PRO A 146 -12.32 -18.76 30.97
N ALA A 147 -11.30 -19.37 31.59
CA ALA A 147 -11.45 -20.67 32.20
C ALA A 147 -12.69 -20.63 33.10
N GLU A 148 -13.68 -21.44 32.76
CA GLU A 148 -14.91 -21.59 33.50
C GLU A 148 -14.52 -21.97 34.93
N ILE A 149 -14.59 -21.02 35.86
CA ILE A 149 -14.34 -21.25 37.27
C ILE A 149 -15.42 -22.25 37.69
N PRO A 150 -15.06 -23.49 38.12
CA PRO A 150 -16.07 -24.46 38.55
C PRO A 150 -16.84 -23.85 39.71
N ALA A 151 -18.10 -23.55 39.47
CA ALA A 151 -19.05 -23.10 40.48
C ALA A 151 -19.47 -24.30 41.33
N ASP A 152 -18.57 -24.87 42.12
CA ASP A 152 -18.96 -25.83 43.15
C ASP A 152 -18.01 -25.77 44.35
N SER A 153 -18.31 -24.81 45.23
CA SER A 153 -17.83 -24.81 46.61
C SER A 153 -19.01 -24.50 47.52
N LYS A 154 -20.06 -25.34 47.47
CA LYS A 154 -21.05 -25.38 48.54
C LYS A 154 -20.55 -26.27 49.68
N GLU A 155 -20.24 -25.60 50.78
CA GLU A 155 -20.85 -25.89 52.08
C GLU A 155 -20.58 -27.27 52.74
N SER A 156 -19.71 -27.27 53.76
CA SER A 156 -19.75 -28.29 54.82
C SER A 156 -19.50 -27.62 56.17
N THR A 157 -20.55 -27.01 56.71
CA THR A 157 -20.64 -26.55 58.09
C THR A 157 -20.99 -27.76 58.96
N ALA A 158 -20.07 -28.23 59.80
CA ALA A 158 -20.37 -29.24 60.83
C ALA A 158 -20.79 -28.55 62.14
N PRO A 159 -21.86 -28.99 62.83
CA PRO A 159 -22.26 -28.42 64.11
C PRO A 159 -21.55 -29.09 65.30
N ALA A 160 -21.60 -28.37 66.41
CA ALA A 160 -21.01 -28.64 67.72
C ALA A 160 -21.32 -30.02 68.31
N GLY A 161 -20.34 -30.57 69.04
CA GLY A 161 -20.48 -31.68 69.99
C GLY A 161 -19.96 -31.26 71.37
N THR A 162 -20.68 -31.71 72.39
CA THR A 162 -20.78 -31.26 73.79
C THR A 162 -19.57 -31.58 74.66
#